data_AF-A0A2N3J630-F1
#
_entry.id   AF-A0A2N3J630-F1
#
_cell.length_a   1.000
_cell.length_b   1.000
_cell.length_c   1.000
_cell.angle_alpha   90.00
_cell.angle_beta   90.00
_cell.angle_gamma   90.00
#
_symmetry.space_group_name_H-M   'P 1'
#
loop_
_entity.id
_entity.type
_entity.pdbx_description
1 polymer ?
#
loop_
_entity_poly.entity_id
_entity_poly.type
_entity_poly.pdbx_seq_one_letter_code
_entity_poly.pdbx_strand_id
1 'polypeptide(L)'
;MPRVIVDGIEYAPRADIPPPDNDKIMNALKELVSLYYFGDWHNAQGRVWDAICHISPELAELVYQNPTAAYECLYPRDKSEG
;
A
#
# COMPACT_ATOMS: atom_id res chain seq x y z
N MET A 1 7.29 -7.76 13.23
CA MET A 1 7.78 -6.47 13.77
C MET A 1 7.40 -6.35 15.24
N PRO A 2 8.20 -5.72 16.10
CA PRO A 2 7.87 -5.56 17.52
C PRO A 2 6.62 -4.68 17.67
N ARG A 3 5.64 -5.13 18.48
CA ARG A 3 4.45 -4.34 18.83
C ARG A 3 4.86 -3.24 19.81
N VAL A 4 4.70 -1.98 19.41
CA VAL A 4 4.92 -0.82 20.27
C VAL A 4 3.55 -0.32 20.72
N ILE A 5 3.31 -0.26 22.03
CA ILE A 5 2.09 0.31 22.60
C ILE A 5 2.48 1.66 23.21
N VAL A 6 1.84 2.74 22.76
CA VAL A 6 2.00 4.09 23.32
C VAL A 6 0.64 4.53 23.85
N ASP A 7 0.56 4.90 25.13
CA ASP A 7 -0.67 5.35 25.80
C ASP A 7 -1.89 4.41 25.65
N GLY A 8 -1.66 3.10 25.59
CA GLY A 8 -2.73 2.10 25.43
C GLY A 8 -3.23 1.91 24.00
N ILE A 9 -2.65 2.62 23.03
CA ILE A 9 -2.95 2.49 21.60
C ILE A 9 -1.81 1.68 20.95
N GLU A 10 -2.15 0.66 20.16
CA GLU A 10 -1.18 -0.09 19.35
C GLU A 10 -0.61 0.88 18.31
N TYR A 11 0.63 1.30 18.52
CA TYR A 11 1.35 2.19 17.62
C TYR A 11 1.91 1.35 16.49
N ALA A 12 1.27 1.40 15.32
CA ALA A 12 1.89 0.93 14.10
C ALA A 12 3.12 1.83 13.83
N PRO A 13 4.35 1.28 13.82
CA PRO A 13 5.51 2.06 13.42
C PRO A 13 5.20 2.67 12.06
N ARG A 14 5.40 3.98 11.90
CA ARG A 14 5.38 4.59 10.56
C ARG A 14 6.40 3.84 9.72
N ALA A 15 5.93 2.96 8.85
CA ALA A 15 6.77 2.29 7.90
C ALA A 15 7.32 3.38 6.99
N ASP A 16 8.64 3.55 6.99
CA ASP A 16 9.30 4.42 6.02
C ASP A 16 9.25 3.68 4.67
N ILE A 17 8.26 4.03 3.85
CA ILE A 17 8.04 3.39 2.56
C ILE A 17 8.97 4.07 1.55
N PRO A 18 9.97 3.37 1.01
CA PRO A 18 10.87 3.96 0.05
C PRO A 18 10.11 4.32 -1.24
N PRO A 19 10.49 5.42 -1.93
CA PRO A 19 9.89 5.77 -3.20
C PRO A 19 10.16 4.67 -4.25
N PRO A 20 9.21 4.37 -5.15
CA PRO A 20 9.43 3.42 -6.22
C PRO A 20 10.40 3.96 -7.27
N ASP A 21 11.19 3.07 -7.87
CA ASP A 21 11.99 3.38 -9.05
C ASP A 21 11.15 3.32 -10.34
N ASN A 22 11.77 3.71 -11.46
CA ASN A 22 11.10 3.77 -12.76
C ASN A 22 10.60 2.40 -13.24
N ASP A 23 11.34 1.31 -12.98
CA ASP A 23 10.97 -0.02 -13.45
C ASP A 23 9.74 -0.54 -12.69
N LYS A 24 9.71 -0.30 -11.38
CA LYS A 24 8.58 -0.59 -10.50
C LYS A 24 7.32 0.17 -10.93
N ILE A 25 7.45 1.47 -11.22
CA ILE A 25 6.35 2.29 -11.75
C ILE A 25 5.86 1.73 -13.09
N MET A 26 6.78 1.43 -14.01
CA MET A 26 6.42 0.91 -15.33
C MET A 26 5.69 -0.44 -15.27
N ASN A 27 6.05 -1.32 -14.34
CA ASN A 27 5.38 -2.61 -14.19
C ASN A 27 3.96 -2.46 -13.63
N ALA A 28 3.76 -1.60 -12.64
CA ALA A 28 2.40 -1.32 -12.16
C ALA A 28 1.50 -0.68 -13.23
N LEU A 29 2.04 0.22 -14.05
CA LEU A 29 1.28 0.77 -15.18
C LEU A 29 0.81 -0.32 -16.15
N LYS A 30 1.63 -1.35 -16.42
CA LYS A 30 1.23 -2.49 -17.27
C LYS A 30 0.07 -3.27 -16.66
N GLU A 31 0.11 -3.56 -15.36
CA GLU A 31 -0.97 -4.27 -14.67
C GLU A 31 -2.27 -3.45 -14.67
N LEU A 32 -2.18 -2.16 -14.38
CA LEU A 32 -3.33 -1.25 -14.39
C LEU A 32 -3.95 -1.10 -15.79
N VAL A 33 -3.15 -1.03 -16.86
CA VAL A 33 -3.67 -1.01 -18.25
C VAL A 33 -4.31 -2.35 -18.61
N SER A 34 -3.74 -3.46 -18.15
CA SER A 34 -4.28 -4.80 -18.42
C SER A 34 -5.68 -4.99 -17.84
N LEU A 35 -5.96 -4.45 -16.65
CA LEU A 35 -7.31 -4.43 -16.05
C LEU A 35 -8.36 -3.85 -17.01
N TYR A 36 -8.06 -2.70 -17.61
CA TYR A 36 -8.96 -2.06 -18.56
C TYR A 36 -9.05 -2.82 -19.88
N TYR A 37 -7.92 -3.27 -20.43
CA TYR A 37 -7.87 -3.94 -21.73
C TYR A 37 -8.69 -5.24 -21.75
N PHE A 38 -8.56 -6.05 -20.70
CA PHE A 38 -9.28 -7.32 -20.59
C PHE A 38 -10.70 -7.17 -20.01
N GLY A 39 -11.09 -5.96 -19.58
CA GLY A 39 -12.39 -5.72 -18.94
C GLY A 39 -12.57 -6.49 -17.63
N ASP A 40 -11.46 -6.86 -16.98
CA ASP A 40 -11.45 -7.83 -15.90
C ASP A 40 -11.63 -7.18 -14.52
N TRP A 41 -12.65 -6.34 -14.40
CA TRP A 41 -12.92 -5.58 -13.17
C TRP A 41 -13.34 -6.47 -12.00
N HIS A 42 -13.98 -7.61 -12.28
CA HIS A 42 -14.40 -8.55 -11.24
C HIS A 42 -13.23 -9.35 -10.65
N ASN A 43 -12.15 -9.61 -11.41
CA ASN A 43 -10.92 -10.21 -10.88
C ASN A 43 -9.83 -9.17 -10.57
N ALA A 44 -10.18 -7.88 -10.58
CA ALA A 44 -9.20 -6.81 -10.49
C ALA A 44 -8.41 -6.80 -9.18
N GLN A 45 -8.95 -7.40 -8.11
CA GLN A 45 -8.29 -7.44 -6.81
C GLN A 45 -6.88 -8.05 -6.91
N GLY A 46 -6.69 -9.14 -7.67
CA GLY A 46 -5.38 -9.76 -7.84
C GLY A 46 -4.40 -8.89 -8.64
N ARG A 47 -4.87 -8.24 -9.70
CA ARG A 47 -4.04 -7.37 -10.55
C ARG A 47 -3.68 -6.05 -9.88
N VAL A 48 -4.61 -5.49 -9.10
CA VAL A 48 -4.35 -4.30 -8.27
C VAL A 48 -3.32 -4.66 -7.19
N TRP A 49 -3.43 -5.84 -6.59
CA TRP A 49 -2.44 -6.35 -5.66
C TRP A 49 -1.06 -6.50 -6.33
N ASP A 50 -0.97 -7.12 -7.51
CA ASP A 50 0.27 -7.27 -8.26
C ASP A 50 0.91 -5.91 -8.57
N ALA A 51 0.12 -4.91 -8.96
CA ALA A 51 0.59 -3.55 -9.17
C ALA A 51 1.21 -2.93 -7.91
N ILE A 52 0.59 -3.13 -6.74
CA ILE A 52 1.13 -2.66 -5.45
C ILE A 52 2.44 -3.40 -5.14
N CYS A 53 2.50 -4.72 -5.31
CA CYS A 53 3.72 -5.51 -5.14
C CYS A 53 4.87 -5.02 -6.04
N HIS A 54 4.57 -4.61 -7.27
CA HIS A 54 5.58 -4.09 -8.18
C HIS A 54 6.11 -2.72 -7.74
N ILE A 55 5.27 -1.83 -7.23
CA ILE A 55 5.67 -0.48 -6.78
C ILE A 55 6.39 -0.51 -5.43
N SER A 56 5.77 -1.15 -4.44
CA SER A 56 6.27 -1.21 -3.07
C SER A 56 5.90 -2.55 -2.44
N PRO A 57 6.82 -3.53 -2.51
CA PRO A 57 6.65 -4.82 -1.83
C PRO A 57 6.37 -4.66 -0.32
N GLU A 58 7.00 -3.68 0.32
CA GLU A 58 6.83 -3.39 1.75
C GLU A 58 5.41 -2.88 2.05
N LEU A 59 4.86 -2.01 1.19
CA LEU A 59 3.47 -1.57 1.29
C LEU A 59 2.51 -2.72 1.01
N ALA A 60 2.79 -3.58 0.03
CA ALA A 60 1.98 -4.77 -0.23
C ALA A 60 1.89 -5.63 1.04
N GLU A 61 3.02 -6.00 1.63
CA GLU A 61 3.05 -6.77 2.88
C GLU A 61 2.24 -6.09 4.00
N LEU A 62 2.35 -4.77 4.13
CA LEU A 62 1.55 -4.01 5.10
C LEU A 62 0.06 -4.08 4.80
N VAL A 63 -0.36 -3.98 3.53
CA VAL A 63 -1.77 -4.15 3.12
C VAL A 63 -2.28 -5.55 3.47
N TYR A 64 -1.47 -6.59 3.27
CA TYR A 64 -1.87 -7.97 3.62
C TYR A 64 -2.01 -8.17 5.13
N GLN A 65 -1.08 -7.62 5.93
CA GLN A 65 -1.10 -7.76 7.37
C GLN A 65 -2.15 -6.86 8.06
N ASN A 66 -2.28 -5.62 7.60
CA ASN A 66 -3.17 -4.61 8.19
C ASN A 66 -3.54 -3.52 7.15
N PRO A 67 -4.63 -3.71 6.38
CA PRO A 67 -5.08 -2.76 5.37
C PRO A 67 -5.35 -1.34 5.92
N THR A 68 -5.85 -1.24 7.16
CA THR A 68 -6.12 0.05 7.81
C THR A 68 -4.82 0.80 8.07
N ALA A 69 -3.79 0.13 8.58
CA ALA A 69 -2.48 0.75 8.79
C ALA A 69 -1.82 1.18 7.47
N ALA A 70 -1.97 0.38 6.40
CA ALA A 70 -1.49 0.76 5.07
C ALA A 70 -2.18 2.03 4.55
N TYR A 71 -3.50 2.15 4.73
CA TYR A 71 -4.26 3.35 4.37
C TYR A 71 -3.81 4.57 5.18
N GLU A 72 -3.70 4.45 6.51
CA GLU A 72 -3.25 5.54 7.38
C GLU A 72 -1.79 5.96 7.11
N CYS A 73 -0.95 5.04 6.62
CA CYS A 73 0.41 5.34 6.21
C CYS A 73 0.46 6.27 4.99
N LEU A 74 -0.43 6.08 4.02
CA LEU A 74 -0.50 6.90 2.81
C LEU A 74 -1.33 8.18 2.97
N TYR A 75 -2.32 8.14 3.86
CA TYR A 75 -3.23 9.24 4.16
C TYR A 75 -3.19 9.59 5.65
N PRO A 76 -2.04 10.06 6.17
CA PRO A 76 -1.96 10.46 7.57
C PRO A 76 -2.98 11.56 7.82
N ARG A 77 -3.84 11.39 8.85
CA ARG A 77 -4.72 12.48 9.30
C ARG A 77 -3.82 13.65 9.64
N ASP A 78 -4.03 14.77 8.96
CA ASP A 78 -3.39 16.02 9.33
C ASP A 78 -3.84 16.31 10.76
N LYS A 79 -2.94 16.12 11.73
CA LYS A 79 -3.16 16.63 13.08
C LYS A 79 -2.89 18.13 13.00
N SER A 80 -3.80 18.85 12.34
CA SER A 80 -3.90 20.29 12.50
C SER A 80 -4.27 20.51 13.96
N GLU A 81 -3.31 21.04 14.70
CA GLU A 81 -3.43 21.48 16.09
C GLU A 81 -4.67 22.36 16.25
N GLY A 82 -5.45 22.07 17.29
CA GLY A 82 -6.58 22.87 17.76
C GLY A 82 -6.71 22.73 19.26
#